data_AF-A0A951K238-F1
#
_entry.id   AF-A0A951K238-F1
#
_cell.length_a   1.000
_cell.length_b   1.000
_cell.length_c   1.000
_cell.angle_alpha   90.00
_cell.angle_beta   90.00
_cell.angle_gamma   90.00
#
_symmetry.space_group_name_H-M   'P 1'
#
loop_
_entity.id
_entity.type
_entity.pdbx_description
1 polymer ?
#
loop_
_entity_poly.entity_id
_entity_poly.type
_entity_poly.pdbx_seq_one_letter_code
_entity_poly.pdbx_strand_id
1 'polypeptide(L)'
;MSVLDLDDIQGLVLRGYAMPALRVFVLRIVDSDAGRSLLGALAGGDPALRVTSGAPWGEKPPRCFNVGITFEGLRALHVADVSLRSFPVEFAEGAAARAARVGDTGASAPERWIGGLGSSDVHLVVTCFAVDAAALEAATVELRSCFASPDGLQELSHHDGGALPGHVAHFGYRDGFSQPTIEGAPPTHFADRLPVAPAGEFLFGYPSQHPGFSYPVPTPEALGRNGSFMALRLLEQDVAGFEAFLVDAGRRLGLHPELVAAKLCGRWRNGVPLALSPDTDAPEPGVPEELLNDFDYAGPGQDDPRGVRCPIGAHIRRTNPRSSRVAGGGGNLHRLVRRGLPFGPPFEPGQPPDGRARGLVGMFIGVSLADQFEFVMAEWVNSGRFAPGLGSTTDPLIGGGAEHQRRFTIPIEGSASLAVAGFARFVRTLGGAYCFLPSLGALRMLAADE
;
A
#
# COMPACT_ATOMS: atom_id res chain seq x y z
N MET A 1 -8.69 8.28 -25.51
CA MET A 1 -7.77 8.37 -24.36
C MET A 1 -7.84 9.79 -23.85
N SER A 2 -8.29 9.99 -22.61
CA SER A 2 -8.23 11.31 -21.96
C SER A 2 -6.77 11.62 -21.62
N VAL A 3 -6.27 12.77 -22.04
CA VAL A 3 -4.93 13.24 -21.65
C VAL A 3 -4.98 13.62 -20.18
N LEU A 4 -4.12 13.03 -19.35
CA LEU A 4 -4.00 13.39 -17.93
C LEU A 4 -3.24 14.71 -17.79
N ASP A 5 -3.72 15.59 -16.91
CA ASP A 5 -2.96 16.76 -16.46
C ASP A 5 -1.94 16.33 -15.40
N LEU A 6 -0.80 15.85 -15.86
CA LEU A 6 0.25 15.30 -14.99
C LEU A 6 0.86 16.35 -14.05
N ASP A 7 0.78 17.63 -14.39
CA ASP A 7 1.27 18.73 -13.54
C ASP A 7 0.36 19.01 -12.36
N ASP A 8 -0.93 18.70 -12.49
CA ASP A 8 -1.93 18.87 -11.44
C ASP A 8 -2.03 17.67 -10.50
N ILE A 9 -1.62 16.49 -10.94
CA ILE A 9 -1.75 15.25 -10.14
C ILE A 9 -0.53 15.06 -9.23
N GLN A 10 -0.77 14.70 -7.97
CA GLN A 10 0.30 14.30 -7.04
C GLN A 10 1.06 13.08 -7.56
N GLY A 11 2.38 13.21 -7.71
CA GLY A 11 3.24 12.19 -8.32
C GLY A 11 3.20 10.84 -7.63
N LEU A 12 2.90 10.79 -6.31
CA LEU A 12 2.78 9.56 -5.53
C LEU A 12 1.79 8.57 -6.14
N VAL A 13 0.70 9.08 -6.75
CA VAL A 13 -0.35 8.26 -7.39
C VAL A 13 0.19 7.58 -8.66
N LEU A 14 0.89 8.33 -9.52
CA LEU A 14 1.24 7.87 -10.87
C LEU A 14 2.67 7.34 -11.00
N ARG A 15 3.57 7.68 -10.07
CA ARG A 15 5.00 7.41 -10.20
C ARG A 15 5.57 6.74 -8.95
N GLY A 16 6.43 5.75 -9.17
CA GLY A 16 7.37 5.29 -8.16
C GLY A 16 8.62 6.15 -8.20
N TYR A 17 9.01 6.75 -7.08
CA TYR A 17 10.17 7.65 -7.03
C TYR A 17 11.53 6.92 -7.02
N ALA A 18 11.54 5.62 -6.73
CA ALA A 18 12.75 4.80 -6.62
C ALA A 18 13.83 5.46 -5.74
N MET A 19 13.42 5.93 -4.57
CA MET A 19 14.24 6.65 -3.60
C MET A 19 14.43 5.78 -2.35
N PRO A 20 15.63 5.72 -1.75
CA PRO A 20 15.93 4.80 -0.66
C PRO A 20 15.54 5.34 0.72
N ALA A 21 15.19 6.61 0.86
CA ALA A 21 14.84 7.23 2.14
C ALA A 21 13.41 7.80 2.09
N LEU A 22 12.66 7.59 3.17
CA LEU A 22 11.29 8.06 3.37
C LEU A 22 11.14 8.63 4.78
N ARG A 23 10.43 9.74 4.93
CA ARG A 23 9.84 10.19 6.19
C ARG A 23 8.37 10.54 5.98
N VAL A 24 7.52 10.06 6.87
CA VAL A 24 6.09 10.39 6.91
C VAL A 24 5.82 11.22 8.15
N PHE A 25 5.39 12.46 7.97
CA PHE A 25 5.00 13.36 9.06
C PHE A 25 3.50 13.27 9.28
N VAL A 26 3.09 13.17 10.55
CA VAL A 26 1.70 13.20 10.97
C VAL A 26 1.48 14.51 11.71
N LEU A 27 0.64 15.38 11.14
CA LEU A 27 0.44 16.73 11.66
C LEU A 27 -1.01 16.94 12.10
N ARG A 28 -1.16 17.71 13.17
CA ARG A 28 -2.41 18.29 13.63
C ARG A 28 -2.44 19.77 13.27
N ILE A 29 -3.55 20.20 12.69
CA ILE A 29 -3.92 21.61 12.50
C ILE A 29 -4.56 22.11 13.80
N VAL A 30 -3.92 23.08 14.45
CA VAL A 30 -4.45 23.78 15.63
C VAL A 30 -5.12 25.09 15.21
N ASP A 31 -4.54 25.76 14.22
CA ASP A 31 -5.05 26.97 13.58
C ASP A 31 -5.24 26.75 12.07
N SER A 32 -6.42 27.09 11.55
CA SER A 32 -6.75 26.84 10.14
C SER A 32 -5.86 27.64 9.19
N ASP A 33 -5.46 28.86 9.55
CA ASP A 33 -4.65 29.72 8.68
C ASP A 33 -3.23 29.17 8.55
N ALA A 34 -2.66 28.66 9.64
CA ALA A 34 -1.40 27.92 9.61
C ALA A 34 -1.49 26.67 8.70
N GLY A 35 -2.58 25.91 8.80
CA GLY A 35 -2.85 24.76 7.93
C GLY A 35 -2.90 25.15 6.45
N ARG A 36 -3.68 26.19 6.12
CA ARG A 36 -3.81 26.73 4.75
C ARG A 36 -2.49 27.27 4.21
N SER A 37 -1.71 27.95 5.05
CA SER A 37 -0.37 28.45 4.70
C SER A 37 0.57 27.31 4.27
N LEU A 38 0.59 26.20 5.04
CA LEU A 38 1.35 25.00 4.65
C LEU A 38 0.85 24.42 3.32
N LEU A 39 -0.47 24.31 3.12
CA LEU A 39 -1.01 23.83 1.84
C LEU A 39 -0.63 24.75 0.67
N GLY A 40 -0.62 26.06 0.87
CA GLY A 40 -0.19 27.04 -0.14
C GLY A 40 1.29 26.89 -0.52
N ALA A 41 2.17 26.69 0.46
CA ALA A 41 3.58 26.39 0.23
C ALA A 41 3.74 25.09 -0.59
N LEU A 42 3.06 24.02 -0.17
CA LEU A 42 3.04 22.71 -0.84
C LEU A 42 2.44 22.78 -2.26
N ALA A 43 1.48 23.67 -2.53
CA ALA A 43 0.83 23.83 -3.83
C ALA A 43 1.69 24.59 -4.87
N GLY A 44 2.86 25.09 -4.45
CA GLY A 44 3.82 25.81 -5.29
C GLY A 44 4.16 27.23 -4.83
N GLY A 45 3.63 27.67 -3.68
CA GLY A 45 4.04 28.93 -3.05
C GLY A 45 5.49 28.92 -2.57
N ASP A 46 6.05 27.73 -2.30
CA ASP A 46 7.46 27.53 -1.98
C ASP A 46 8.06 26.43 -2.87
N PRO A 47 9.02 26.76 -3.76
CA PRO A 47 9.72 25.76 -4.57
C PRO A 47 10.41 24.66 -3.75
N ALA A 48 10.91 24.99 -2.55
CA ALA A 48 11.60 24.06 -1.66
C ALA A 48 10.66 23.07 -0.97
N LEU A 49 9.35 23.33 -0.97
CA LEU A 49 8.34 22.43 -0.39
C LEU A 49 7.33 21.89 -1.40
N ARG A 50 7.28 22.46 -2.60
CA ARG A 50 6.31 22.09 -3.63
C ARG A 50 6.15 20.58 -3.76
N VAL A 51 4.89 20.14 -3.68
CA VAL A 51 4.46 18.77 -3.94
C VAL A 51 4.94 18.37 -5.33
N THR A 52 5.55 17.19 -5.38
CA THR A 52 6.04 16.63 -6.63
C THR A 52 4.85 16.12 -7.43
N SER A 53 4.69 16.64 -8.65
CA SER A 53 3.63 16.26 -9.57
C SER A 53 3.95 14.97 -10.34
N GLY A 54 2.96 14.46 -11.06
CA GLY A 54 3.10 13.31 -11.98
C GLY A 54 3.85 13.64 -13.27
N ALA A 55 4.15 14.91 -13.54
CA ALA A 55 4.83 15.36 -14.75
C ALA A 55 6.22 14.70 -14.91
N PRO A 56 6.66 14.38 -16.15
CA PRO A 56 7.98 13.81 -16.40
C PRO A 56 9.08 14.75 -15.91
N TRP A 57 10.20 14.18 -15.46
CA TRP A 57 11.35 14.96 -15.02
C TRP A 57 12.48 14.81 -16.02
N GLY A 58 13.17 15.92 -16.34
CA GLY A 58 14.44 15.84 -17.05
C GLY A 58 15.56 15.31 -16.14
N GLU A 59 15.60 15.80 -14.90
CA GLU A 59 16.53 15.36 -13.85
C GLU A 59 15.74 14.91 -12.62
N LYS A 60 16.18 13.84 -11.96
CA LYS A 60 15.52 13.33 -10.75
C LYS A 60 15.69 14.34 -9.60
N PRO A 61 14.61 14.82 -8.98
CA PRO A 61 14.73 15.78 -7.88
C PRO A 61 15.40 15.12 -6.66
N PRO A 62 16.08 15.88 -5.80
CA PRO A 62 16.73 15.34 -4.60
C PRO A 62 15.73 14.78 -3.59
N ARG A 63 14.48 15.27 -3.63
CA ARG A 63 13.38 14.85 -2.78
C ARG A 63 12.04 14.96 -3.50
N CYS A 64 11.06 14.20 -3.05
CA CYS A 64 9.68 14.28 -3.50
C CYS A 64 8.72 14.42 -2.31
N PHE A 65 7.93 15.52 -2.30
CA PHE A 65 6.89 15.73 -1.30
C PHE A 65 5.52 15.37 -1.86
N ASN A 66 4.66 14.82 -1.02
CA ASN A 66 3.22 14.65 -1.26
C ASN A 66 2.46 14.85 0.04
N VAL A 67 1.17 15.19 -0.07
CA VAL A 67 0.32 15.47 1.09
C VAL A 67 -1.03 14.79 0.96
N GLY A 68 -1.42 14.09 2.02
CA GLY A 68 -2.76 13.60 2.22
C GLY A 68 -3.45 14.36 3.35
N ILE A 69 -4.75 14.63 3.18
CA ILE A 69 -5.60 15.31 4.15
C ILE A 69 -6.65 14.31 4.63
N THR A 70 -6.79 14.12 5.95
CA THR A 70 -7.86 13.27 6.50
C THR A 70 -9.19 14.02 6.49
N PHE A 71 -10.30 13.32 6.75
CA PHE A 71 -11.60 13.99 6.88
C PHE A 71 -11.60 15.04 8.00
N GLU A 72 -11.03 14.70 9.16
CA GLU A 72 -10.85 15.66 10.27
C GLU A 72 -9.89 16.79 9.91
N GLY A 73 -8.90 16.55 9.04
CA GLY A 73 -8.07 17.61 8.47
C GLY A 73 -8.85 18.59 7.59
N LEU A 74 -9.77 18.12 6.75
CA LEU A 74 -10.66 18.99 5.98
C LEU A 74 -11.57 19.82 6.90
N ARG A 75 -12.06 19.23 8.01
CA ARG A 75 -12.83 19.95 9.02
C ARG A 75 -12.00 21.01 9.75
N ALA A 76 -10.77 20.69 10.12
CA ALA A 76 -9.85 21.63 10.76
C ALA A 76 -9.42 22.76 9.83
N LEU A 77 -9.47 22.54 8.51
CA LEU A 77 -9.32 23.59 7.49
C LEU A 77 -10.62 24.37 7.23
N HIS A 78 -11.71 24.11 7.98
CA HIS A 78 -13.02 24.74 7.81
C HIS A 78 -13.63 24.58 6.41
N VAL A 79 -13.35 23.47 5.72
CA VAL A 79 -14.03 23.14 4.46
C VAL A 79 -15.54 23.06 4.68
N ALA A 80 -16.32 23.67 3.80
CA ALA A 80 -17.77 23.79 3.95
C ALA A 80 -18.48 22.43 4.10
N ASP A 81 -19.51 22.38 4.96
CA ASP A 81 -20.29 21.16 5.25
C ASP A 81 -20.90 20.50 4.01
N VAL A 82 -21.26 21.28 2.99
CA VAL A 82 -21.76 20.75 1.72
C VAL A 82 -20.69 19.92 1.01
N SER A 83 -19.43 20.40 1.01
CA SER A 83 -18.28 19.73 0.42
C SER A 83 -17.89 18.51 1.25
N LEU A 84 -17.85 18.62 2.58
CA LEU A 84 -17.57 17.50 3.48
C LEU A 84 -18.55 16.34 3.27
N ARG A 85 -19.86 16.63 3.13
CA ARG A 85 -20.90 15.61 2.89
C ARG A 85 -20.82 14.94 1.51
N SER A 86 -20.01 15.45 0.59
CA SER A 86 -19.81 14.85 -0.72
C SER A 86 -18.77 13.72 -0.73
N PHE A 87 -17.97 13.59 0.33
CA PHE A 87 -17.00 12.52 0.47
C PHE A 87 -17.65 11.18 0.87
N PRO A 88 -17.04 10.04 0.50
CA PRO A 88 -17.59 8.73 0.81
C PRO A 88 -17.45 8.40 2.31
N VAL A 89 -18.34 7.54 2.79
CA VAL A 89 -18.52 7.26 4.23
C VAL A 89 -17.27 6.70 4.90
N GLU A 90 -16.54 5.82 4.22
CA GLU A 90 -15.35 5.20 4.77
C GLU A 90 -14.20 6.19 4.96
N PHE A 91 -14.09 7.20 4.09
CA PHE A 91 -13.14 8.30 4.28
C PHE A 91 -13.57 9.20 5.44
N ALA A 92 -14.87 9.51 5.53
CA ALA A 92 -15.42 10.32 6.61
C ALA A 92 -15.29 9.65 8.00
N GLU A 93 -15.50 8.34 8.08
CA GLU A 93 -15.30 7.55 9.31
C GLU A 93 -13.82 7.42 9.68
N GLY A 94 -12.93 7.32 8.68
CA GLY A 94 -11.48 7.27 8.87
C GLY A 94 -10.93 5.92 9.34
N ALA A 95 -9.61 5.72 9.19
CA ALA A 95 -8.96 4.42 9.37
C ALA A 95 -9.17 3.78 10.75
N ALA A 96 -9.20 4.56 11.83
CA ALA A 96 -9.38 4.04 13.18
C ALA A 96 -10.78 3.42 13.37
N ALA A 97 -11.84 4.12 12.97
CA ALA A 97 -13.20 3.59 13.05
C ALA A 97 -13.42 2.39 12.12
N ARG A 98 -12.71 2.36 10.98
CA ARG A 98 -12.77 1.29 9.97
C ARG A 98 -11.86 0.09 10.27
N ALA A 99 -10.99 0.17 11.27
CA ALA A 99 -9.90 -0.78 11.53
C ALA A 99 -10.35 -2.25 11.59
N ALA A 100 -11.46 -2.54 12.28
CA ALA A 100 -11.96 -3.91 12.40
C ALA A 100 -12.32 -4.55 11.04
N ARG A 101 -12.75 -3.76 10.05
CA ARG A 101 -13.09 -4.25 8.70
C ARG A 101 -11.88 -4.74 7.94
N VAL A 102 -10.72 -4.11 8.16
CA VAL A 102 -9.46 -4.49 7.51
C VAL A 102 -8.62 -5.46 8.34
N GLY A 103 -9.19 -6.04 9.41
CA GLY A 103 -8.54 -7.06 10.24
C GLY A 103 -7.65 -6.50 11.36
N ASP A 104 -7.76 -5.20 11.65
CA ASP A 104 -7.05 -4.57 12.75
C ASP A 104 -7.84 -4.66 14.04
N THR A 105 -7.62 -5.80 14.72
CA THR A 105 -8.21 -6.11 16.00
C THR A 105 -7.14 -6.58 16.98
N GLY A 106 -7.48 -6.67 18.27
CA GLY A 106 -6.58 -7.18 19.30
C GLY A 106 -5.28 -6.36 19.39
N ALA A 107 -4.14 -7.00 19.12
CA ALA A 107 -2.82 -6.34 19.16
C ALA A 107 -2.61 -5.28 18.05
N SER A 108 -3.47 -5.28 17.02
CA SER A 108 -3.46 -4.30 15.92
C SER A 108 -4.58 -3.27 16.01
N ALA A 109 -5.37 -3.28 17.08
CA ALA A 109 -6.50 -2.36 17.23
C ALA A 109 -6.04 -0.89 17.41
N PRO A 110 -6.86 0.10 17.02
CA PRO A 110 -6.51 1.52 17.06
C PRO A 110 -6.03 2.05 18.41
N GLU A 111 -6.51 1.47 19.52
CA GLU A 111 -6.12 1.88 20.88
C GLU A 111 -4.65 1.55 21.19
N ARG A 112 -4.01 0.73 20.36
CA ARG A 112 -2.58 0.37 20.43
C ARG A 112 -1.75 1.03 19.34
N TRP A 113 -2.35 1.86 18.49
CA TRP A 113 -1.62 2.55 17.45
C TRP A 113 -0.71 3.63 18.05
N ILE A 114 0.46 3.80 17.46
CA ILE A 114 1.51 4.70 17.94
C ILE A 114 1.45 6.06 17.23
N GLY A 115 2.15 7.05 17.76
CA GLY A 115 2.35 8.35 17.09
C GLY A 115 1.06 9.15 16.87
N GLY A 116 0.02 8.92 17.68
CA GLY A 116 -1.26 9.61 17.54
C GLY A 116 -2.15 9.11 16.39
N LEU A 117 -1.71 8.11 15.62
CA LEU A 117 -2.44 7.61 14.44
C LEU A 117 -3.83 7.02 14.75
N GLY A 118 -4.09 6.64 16.00
CA GLY A 118 -5.41 6.18 16.46
C GLY A 118 -6.38 7.29 16.86
N SER A 119 -5.96 8.56 16.78
CA SER A 119 -6.75 9.72 17.22
C SER A 119 -7.39 10.48 16.05
N SER A 120 -8.40 11.29 16.36
CA SER A 120 -8.99 12.26 15.42
C SER A 120 -8.08 13.46 15.14
N ASP A 121 -6.97 13.63 15.87
CA ASP A 121 -6.06 14.78 15.72
C ASP A 121 -5.13 14.63 14.50
N VAL A 122 -5.16 13.49 13.81
CA VAL A 122 -4.42 13.26 12.56
C VAL A 122 -5.10 14.05 11.44
N HIS A 123 -4.59 15.22 11.09
CA HIS A 123 -5.19 16.11 10.10
C HIS A 123 -4.48 16.02 8.74
N LEU A 124 -3.15 16.04 8.74
CA LEU A 124 -2.32 15.98 7.53
C LEU A 124 -1.29 14.86 7.64
N VAL A 125 -1.05 14.19 6.51
CA VAL A 125 0.03 13.22 6.33
C VAL A 125 0.92 13.73 5.19
N VAL A 126 2.12 14.22 5.53
CA VAL A 126 3.10 14.69 4.53
C VAL A 126 4.17 13.61 4.36
N THR A 127 4.38 13.16 3.13
CA THR A 127 5.40 12.15 2.81
C THR A 127 6.56 12.81 2.10
N CYS A 128 7.78 12.51 2.53
CA CYS A 128 9.02 12.95 1.89
C CYS A 128 9.84 11.73 1.49
N PHE A 129 9.94 11.46 0.19
CA PHE A 129 10.97 10.55 -0.34
C PHE A 129 12.22 11.35 -0.68
N ALA A 130 13.40 10.79 -0.45
CA ALA A 130 14.67 11.46 -0.76
C ALA A 130 15.71 10.49 -1.34
N VAL A 131 16.62 11.03 -2.14
CA VAL A 131 17.69 10.25 -2.80
C VAL A 131 18.67 9.62 -1.81
N ASP A 132 18.81 10.20 -0.63
CA ASP A 132 19.61 9.68 0.49
C ASP A 132 19.14 10.29 1.82
N ALA A 133 19.81 9.90 2.92
CA ALA A 133 19.49 10.40 4.26
C ALA A 133 19.82 11.89 4.46
N ALA A 134 20.84 12.42 3.78
CA ALA A 134 21.21 13.82 3.92
C ALA A 134 20.17 14.74 3.28
N ALA A 135 19.69 14.39 2.09
CA ALA A 135 18.59 15.06 1.42
C ALA A 135 17.28 14.97 2.23
N LEU A 136 17.03 13.83 2.91
CA LEU A 136 15.86 13.67 3.78
C LEU A 136 15.91 14.63 4.98
N GLU A 137 17.07 14.75 5.64
CA GLU A 137 17.22 15.65 6.78
C GLU A 137 17.16 17.13 6.36
N ALA A 138 17.74 17.49 5.21
CA ALA A 138 17.61 18.84 4.67
C ALA A 138 16.13 19.19 4.41
N ALA A 139 15.39 18.32 3.71
CA ALA A 139 13.96 18.50 3.45
C ALA A 139 13.13 18.53 4.74
N THR A 140 13.54 17.78 5.77
CA THR A 140 12.88 17.79 7.10
C THR A 140 13.01 19.16 7.77
N VAL A 141 14.20 19.76 7.73
CA VAL A 141 14.43 21.09 8.31
C VAL A 141 13.61 22.14 7.56
N GLU A 142 13.60 22.09 6.23
CA GLU A 142 12.78 22.98 5.39
C GLU A 142 11.30 22.87 5.76
N LEU A 143 10.76 21.65 5.79
CA LEU A 143 9.34 21.42 6.07
C LEU A 143 8.95 21.88 7.49
N ARG A 144 9.76 21.53 8.51
CA ARG A 144 9.49 21.93 9.91
C ARG A 144 9.57 23.44 10.12
N SER A 145 10.32 24.17 9.29
CA SER A 145 10.37 25.63 9.39
C SER A 145 9.01 26.29 9.11
N CYS A 146 8.13 25.66 8.34
CA CYS A 146 6.78 26.14 8.06
C CYS A 146 5.78 25.92 9.21
N PHE A 147 6.10 25.05 10.16
CA PHE A 147 5.25 24.77 11.32
C PHE A 147 6.03 24.76 12.64
N ALA A 148 7.01 25.67 12.76
CA ALA A 148 7.80 25.80 13.97
C ALA A 148 6.98 26.31 15.18
N SER A 149 5.81 26.93 14.94
CA SER A 149 4.90 27.37 16.00
C SER A 149 3.91 26.26 16.38
N PRO A 150 3.95 25.76 17.64
CA PRO A 150 3.03 24.71 18.08
C PRO A 150 1.57 25.19 18.16
N ASP A 151 1.35 26.51 18.21
CA ASP A 151 0.02 27.10 18.25
C ASP A 151 -0.69 27.07 16.88
N GLY A 152 0.06 26.83 15.80
CA GLY A 152 -0.49 26.74 14.45
C GLY A 152 -0.64 25.30 13.95
N LEU A 153 0.49 24.61 13.88
CA LEU A 153 0.60 23.24 13.38
C LEU A 153 1.48 22.44 14.35
N GLN A 154 1.01 21.26 14.73
CA GLN A 154 1.71 20.38 15.66
C GLN A 154 2.13 19.09 14.94
N GLU A 155 3.42 18.75 14.99
CA GLU A 155 3.89 17.41 14.63
C GLU A 155 3.50 16.42 15.74
N LEU A 156 2.57 15.51 15.45
CA LEU A 156 2.18 14.44 16.36
C LEU A 156 3.24 13.34 16.39
N SER A 157 3.75 12.99 15.21
CA SER A 157 4.82 12.02 15.02
C SER A 157 5.47 12.15 13.64
N HIS A 158 6.60 11.47 13.48
CA HIS A 158 7.10 11.09 12.17
C HIS A 158 7.51 9.61 12.16
N HIS A 159 7.51 9.02 10.97
CA HIS A 159 7.84 7.62 10.75
C HIS A 159 8.78 7.48 9.55
N ASP A 160 9.95 6.90 9.81
CA ASP A 160 11.00 6.77 8.80
C ASP A 160 10.94 5.42 8.11
N GLY A 161 11.26 5.42 6.81
CA GLY A 161 11.49 4.24 6.00
C GLY A 161 12.84 4.32 5.29
N GLY A 162 13.49 3.17 5.13
CA GLY A 162 14.76 3.00 4.46
C GLY A 162 14.77 1.74 3.61
N ALA A 163 15.27 1.84 2.38
CA ALA A 163 15.48 0.66 1.55
C ALA A 163 16.50 -0.27 2.21
N LEU A 164 16.15 -1.56 2.29
CA LEU A 164 17.09 -2.60 2.72
C LEU A 164 17.98 -3.01 1.53
N PRO A 165 19.22 -3.49 1.80
CA PRO A 165 20.07 -4.05 0.76
C PRO A 165 19.34 -5.10 -0.08
N GLY A 166 19.46 -5.03 -1.40
CA GLY A 166 18.78 -5.95 -2.33
C GLY A 166 17.30 -5.66 -2.58
N HIS A 167 16.78 -4.51 -2.11
CA HIS A 167 15.38 -4.09 -2.30
C HIS A 167 14.35 -5.10 -1.75
N VAL A 168 14.67 -5.67 -0.58
CA VAL A 168 13.81 -6.63 0.11
C VAL A 168 12.96 -5.98 1.20
N ALA A 169 11.86 -6.63 1.55
CA ALA A 169 11.15 -6.42 2.82
C ALA A 169 11.78 -7.28 3.94
N HIS A 170 11.39 -7.08 5.19
CA HIS A 170 12.03 -7.76 6.34
C HIS A 170 11.84 -9.28 6.39
N PHE A 171 10.82 -9.84 5.71
CA PHE A 171 10.71 -11.29 5.54
C PHE A 171 11.59 -11.84 4.41
N GLY A 172 12.49 -11.03 3.83
CA GLY A 172 13.47 -11.44 2.82
C GLY A 172 12.97 -11.40 1.37
N TYR A 173 11.69 -11.15 1.14
CA TYR A 173 11.15 -11.05 -0.23
C TYR A 173 11.54 -9.74 -0.88
N ARG A 174 12.05 -9.77 -2.12
CA ARG A 174 12.05 -8.61 -3.00
C ARG A 174 10.61 -8.10 -3.18
N ASP A 175 10.42 -6.79 -3.15
CA ASP A 175 9.10 -6.16 -3.31
C ASP A 175 9.13 -5.11 -4.45
N GLY A 176 7.96 -4.61 -4.85
CA GLY A 176 7.81 -3.57 -5.86
C GLY A 176 7.55 -4.06 -7.29
N PHE A 177 7.41 -5.37 -7.51
CA PHE A 177 7.21 -5.95 -8.84
C PHE A 177 5.87 -5.59 -9.49
N SER A 178 4.76 -5.89 -8.81
CA SER A 178 3.41 -5.77 -9.38
C SER A 178 2.81 -4.41 -9.02
N GLN A 179 2.68 -3.54 -10.02
CA GLN A 179 2.02 -2.24 -9.98
C GLN A 179 1.10 -2.14 -11.21
N PRO A 180 -0.08 -1.53 -11.10
CA PRO A 180 -0.94 -1.30 -12.26
C PRO A 180 -0.27 -0.37 -13.28
N THR A 181 -0.32 -0.75 -14.55
CA THR A 181 -0.10 0.17 -15.67
C THR A 181 -1.37 1.00 -15.84
N ILE A 182 -1.28 2.32 -15.64
CA ILE A 182 -2.43 3.23 -15.65
C ILE A 182 -2.49 3.96 -16.99
N GLU A 183 -3.67 4.04 -17.60
CA GLU A 183 -3.89 4.79 -18.84
C GLU A 183 -3.45 6.25 -18.68
N GLY A 184 -2.56 6.72 -19.56
CA GLY A 184 -2.04 8.09 -19.53
C GLY A 184 -0.93 8.36 -18.51
N ALA A 185 -0.57 7.39 -17.65
CA ALA A 185 0.55 7.50 -16.73
C ALA A 185 1.88 7.04 -17.36
N PRO A 186 3.04 7.39 -16.77
CA PRO A 186 4.33 6.85 -17.20
C PRO A 186 4.37 5.31 -17.14
N PRO A 187 5.14 4.64 -18.02
CA PRO A 187 5.20 3.19 -18.07
C PRO A 187 5.82 2.60 -16.79
N THR A 188 5.38 1.39 -16.43
CA THR A 188 5.97 0.59 -15.36
C THR A 188 7.22 -0.13 -15.85
N HIS A 189 8.17 -0.40 -14.94
CA HIS A 189 9.39 -1.13 -15.28
C HIS A 189 9.13 -2.60 -15.61
N PHE A 190 8.24 -3.23 -14.85
CA PHE A 190 7.84 -4.63 -15.06
C PHE A 190 6.64 -4.71 -16.00
N ALA A 191 6.64 -5.71 -16.86
CA ALA A 191 5.47 -6.06 -17.65
C ALA A 191 4.31 -6.50 -16.74
N ASP A 192 3.09 -6.08 -17.09
CA ASP A 192 1.88 -6.55 -16.46
C ASP A 192 1.00 -7.22 -17.51
N ARG A 193 0.60 -8.47 -17.25
CA ARG A 193 -0.25 -9.24 -18.14
C ARG A 193 -1.72 -8.83 -18.06
N LEU A 194 -2.10 -8.17 -16.96
CA LEU A 194 -3.44 -7.62 -16.83
C LEU A 194 -3.60 -6.38 -17.74
N PRO A 195 -4.84 -6.07 -18.17
CA PRO A 195 -5.10 -4.91 -19.00
C PRO A 195 -4.62 -3.60 -18.35
N VAL A 196 -4.27 -2.63 -19.18
CA VAL A 196 -4.03 -1.25 -18.74
C VAL A 196 -5.26 -0.77 -17.98
N ALA A 197 -5.05 -0.34 -16.74
CA ALA A 197 -6.11 0.15 -15.87
C ALA A 197 -6.55 1.54 -16.33
N PRO A 198 -7.87 1.81 -16.42
CA PRO A 198 -8.34 3.15 -16.74
C PRO A 198 -7.96 4.13 -15.64
N ALA A 199 -7.69 5.38 -15.99
CA ALA A 199 -7.27 6.39 -15.03
C ALA A 199 -8.28 6.59 -13.88
N GLY A 200 -9.57 6.40 -14.15
CA GLY A 200 -10.63 6.56 -13.15
C GLY A 200 -10.69 5.46 -12.09
N GLU A 201 -9.82 4.45 -12.13
CA GLU A 201 -9.58 3.54 -11.01
C GLU A 201 -8.65 4.16 -9.94
N PHE A 202 -7.94 5.24 -10.28
CA PHE A 202 -6.97 5.91 -9.40
C PHE A 202 -7.16 7.43 -9.28
N LEU A 203 -7.95 8.04 -10.15
CA LEU A 203 -8.15 9.50 -10.21
C LEU A 203 -9.62 9.86 -10.37
N PHE A 204 -10.10 10.81 -9.57
CA PHE A 204 -11.44 11.37 -9.75
C PHE A 204 -11.59 12.14 -11.07
N GLY A 205 -12.77 12.01 -11.68
CA GLY A 205 -13.14 12.72 -12.92
C GLY A 205 -12.86 11.96 -14.21
N TYR A 206 -12.48 10.68 -14.12
CA TYR A 206 -12.19 9.82 -15.28
C TYR A 206 -13.08 8.55 -15.27
N PRO A 207 -13.28 7.89 -16.43
CA PRO A 207 -13.96 6.60 -16.50
C PRO A 207 -13.27 5.55 -15.63
N SER A 208 -14.05 4.80 -14.86
CA SER A 208 -13.54 3.74 -13.99
C SER A 208 -13.36 2.42 -14.76
N GLN A 209 -12.89 1.40 -14.04
CA GLN A 209 -12.85 0.00 -14.48
C GLN A 209 -14.23 -0.64 -14.66
N HIS A 210 -15.30 0.03 -14.20
CA HIS A 210 -16.68 -0.39 -14.39
C HIS A 210 -17.31 0.32 -15.61
N PRO A 211 -17.79 -0.43 -16.62
CA PRO A 211 -18.34 0.16 -17.84
C PRO A 211 -19.48 1.15 -17.56
N GLY A 212 -19.36 2.37 -18.10
CA GLY A 212 -20.37 3.42 -17.95
C GLY A 212 -20.42 4.06 -16.55
N PHE A 213 -19.43 3.80 -15.70
CA PHE A 213 -19.37 4.34 -14.34
C PHE A 213 -18.10 5.15 -14.12
N SER A 214 -18.26 6.24 -13.38
CA SER A 214 -17.17 7.04 -12.80
C SER A 214 -17.50 7.27 -11.34
N TYR A 215 -16.47 7.24 -10.50
CA TYR A 215 -16.62 7.51 -9.09
C TYR A 215 -17.09 8.97 -8.86
N PRO A 216 -18.03 9.20 -7.90
CA PRO A 216 -18.48 10.54 -7.57
C PRO A 216 -17.31 11.43 -7.16
N VAL A 217 -17.19 12.60 -7.80
CA VAL A 217 -16.16 13.58 -7.49
C VAL A 217 -16.64 14.43 -6.31
N PRO A 218 -15.83 14.64 -5.25
CA PRO A 218 -16.14 15.61 -4.22
C PRO A 218 -16.50 16.99 -4.80
N THR A 219 -17.48 17.65 -4.20
CA THR A 219 -18.01 18.94 -4.67
C THR A 219 -17.37 20.10 -3.90
N PRO A 220 -17.04 21.24 -4.55
CA PRO A 220 -17.11 21.49 -6.00
C PRO A 220 -16.10 20.64 -6.77
N GLU A 221 -16.30 20.43 -8.08
CA GLU A 221 -15.42 19.56 -8.88
C GLU A 221 -13.93 19.92 -8.74
N ALA A 222 -13.60 21.21 -8.57
CA ALA A 222 -12.23 21.68 -8.32
C ALA A 222 -11.59 21.11 -7.04
N LEU A 223 -12.37 20.72 -6.04
CA LEU A 223 -11.87 20.06 -4.81
C LEU A 223 -11.48 18.60 -5.09
N GLY A 224 -12.26 17.91 -5.91
CA GLY A 224 -12.15 16.46 -6.10
C GLY A 224 -11.35 16.02 -7.33
N ARG A 225 -11.42 16.77 -8.44
CA ARG A 225 -10.83 16.42 -9.74
C ARG A 225 -9.35 16.10 -9.60
N ASN A 226 -8.87 15.08 -10.32
CA ASN A 226 -7.47 14.64 -10.29
C ASN A 226 -6.96 14.18 -8.91
N GLY A 227 -7.82 14.11 -7.90
CA GLY A 227 -7.51 13.56 -6.58
C GLY A 227 -7.65 12.04 -6.52
N SER A 228 -7.16 11.46 -5.43
CA SER A 228 -7.22 10.03 -5.10
C SER A 228 -7.40 9.84 -3.60
N PHE A 229 -7.60 8.62 -3.11
CA PHE A 229 -7.38 8.28 -1.71
C PHE A 229 -6.08 7.50 -1.49
N MET A 230 -5.60 7.53 -0.25
CA MET A 230 -4.47 6.76 0.25
C MET A 230 -4.81 6.17 1.62
N ALA A 231 -4.62 4.87 1.78
CA ALA A 231 -4.54 4.21 3.07
C ALA A 231 -3.07 4.09 3.51
N LEU A 232 -2.67 4.86 4.53
CA LEU A 232 -1.39 4.72 5.22
C LEU A 232 -1.45 3.56 6.20
N ARG A 233 -0.36 2.78 6.29
CA ARG A 233 -0.20 1.63 7.17
C ARG A 233 1.21 1.58 7.75
N LEU A 234 1.31 1.52 9.07
CA LEU A 234 2.54 1.11 9.76
C LEU A 234 2.40 -0.35 10.15
N LEU A 235 3.24 -1.21 9.57
CA LEU A 235 3.10 -2.66 9.67
C LEU A 235 4.39 -3.25 10.27
N GLU A 236 4.39 -3.55 11.57
CA GLU A 236 5.49 -4.26 12.22
C GLU A 236 5.53 -5.72 11.79
N GLN A 237 6.73 -6.27 11.61
CA GLN A 237 6.97 -7.62 11.13
C GLN A 237 7.77 -8.43 12.15
N ASP A 238 7.20 -9.53 12.63
CA ASP A 238 7.87 -10.53 13.46
C ASP A 238 8.70 -11.48 12.59
N VAL A 239 9.87 -11.01 12.16
CA VAL A 239 10.77 -11.77 11.29
C VAL A 239 11.28 -13.03 11.97
N ALA A 240 11.67 -12.93 13.25
CA ALA A 240 12.19 -14.07 13.99
C ALA A 240 11.11 -15.17 14.14
N GLY A 241 9.88 -14.78 14.47
CA GLY A 241 8.75 -15.70 14.52
C GLY A 241 8.44 -16.33 13.15
N PHE A 242 8.56 -15.55 12.06
CA PHE A 242 8.38 -16.06 10.71
C PHE A 242 9.44 -17.09 10.32
N GLU A 243 10.73 -16.80 10.54
CA GLU A 243 11.82 -17.75 10.24
C GLU A 243 11.71 -19.04 11.06
N ALA A 244 11.43 -18.93 12.37
CA ALA A 244 11.24 -20.09 13.23
C ALA A 244 10.08 -20.96 12.75
N PHE A 245 8.99 -20.33 12.31
CA PHE A 245 7.85 -21.02 11.73
C PHE A 245 8.21 -21.74 10.42
N LEU A 246 8.96 -21.11 9.51
CA LEU A 246 9.36 -21.74 8.25
C LEU A 246 10.20 -23.00 8.47
N VAL A 247 11.15 -22.97 9.41
CA VAL A 247 11.96 -24.14 9.79
C VAL A 247 11.09 -25.26 10.35
N ASP A 248 10.17 -24.94 11.25
CA ASP A 248 9.26 -25.91 11.84
C ASP A 248 8.32 -26.53 10.80
N ALA A 249 7.69 -25.69 9.98
CA ALA A 249 6.78 -26.11 8.92
C ALA A 249 7.52 -26.98 7.89
N GLY A 250 8.71 -26.58 7.44
CA GLY A 250 9.53 -27.37 6.52
C GLY A 250 9.81 -28.77 7.04
N ARG A 251 10.25 -28.89 8.31
CA ARG A 251 10.46 -30.18 8.97
C ARG A 251 9.19 -31.03 9.06
N ARG A 252 8.05 -30.45 9.46
CA ARG A 252 6.77 -31.18 9.58
C ARG A 252 6.24 -31.68 8.24
N LEU A 253 6.49 -30.93 7.17
CA LEU A 253 5.97 -31.20 5.83
C LEU A 253 6.95 -32.00 4.96
N GLY A 254 8.20 -32.16 5.39
CA GLY A 254 9.27 -32.72 4.55
C GLY A 254 9.63 -31.81 3.38
N LEU A 255 9.49 -30.49 3.54
CA LEU A 255 9.79 -29.47 2.52
C LEU A 255 10.96 -28.60 2.96
N HIS A 256 11.68 -28.03 1.99
CA HIS A 256 12.67 -27.00 2.28
C HIS A 256 11.98 -25.73 2.81
N PRO A 257 12.48 -25.07 3.87
CA PRO A 257 11.86 -23.87 4.43
C PRO A 257 11.61 -22.75 3.40
N GLU A 258 12.54 -22.58 2.45
CA GLU A 258 12.39 -21.59 1.37
C GLU A 258 11.23 -21.91 0.43
N LEU A 259 10.94 -23.18 0.14
CA LEU A 259 9.77 -23.55 -0.65
C LEU A 259 8.48 -23.25 0.12
N VAL A 260 8.46 -23.47 1.44
CA VAL A 260 7.33 -23.07 2.28
C VAL A 260 7.12 -21.56 2.20
N ALA A 261 8.18 -20.77 2.38
CA ALA A 261 8.15 -19.31 2.25
C ALA A 261 7.56 -18.90 0.89
N ALA A 262 8.09 -19.47 -0.20
CA ALA A 262 7.65 -19.21 -1.54
C ALA A 262 6.16 -19.55 -1.75
N LYS A 263 5.67 -20.67 -1.20
CA LYS A 263 4.27 -21.08 -1.29
C LYS A 263 3.35 -20.13 -0.53
N LEU A 264 3.75 -19.64 0.65
CA LEU A 264 2.96 -18.67 1.43
C LEU A 264 2.86 -17.31 0.71
N CYS A 265 3.95 -16.85 0.09
CA CYS A 265 3.97 -15.57 -0.60
C CYS A 265 3.36 -15.64 -2.01
N GLY A 266 3.65 -16.70 -2.76
CA GLY A 266 3.41 -16.84 -4.19
C GLY A 266 4.61 -16.46 -5.07
N ARG A 267 5.73 -16.08 -4.44
CA ARG A 267 7.04 -15.82 -5.05
C ARG A 267 8.14 -16.35 -4.15
N TRP A 268 9.22 -16.82 -4.75
CA TRP A 268 10.50 -17.02 -4.07
C TRP A 268 11.03 -15.69 -3.52
N ARG A 269 11.88 -15.72 -2.49
CA ARG A 269 12.42 -14.48 -1.89
C ARG A 269 13.21 -13.62 -2.88
N ASN A 270 13.85 -14.25 -3.87
CA ASN A 270 14.55 -13.57 -4.97
C ASN A 270 13.62 -12.91 -6.02
N GLY A 271 12.31 -13.05 -5.87
CA GLY A 271 11.29 -12.42 -6.72
C GLY A 271 10.68 -13.33 -7.80
N VAL A 272 11.28 -14.49 -8.10
CA VAL A 272 10.74 -15.41 -9.12
C VAL A 272 9.32 -15.88 -8.73
N PRO A 273 8.31 -15.70 -9.60
CA PRO A 273 6.95 -16.09 -9.26
C PRO A 273 6.73 -17.60 -9.39
N LEU A 274 6.02 -18.18 -8.43
CA LEU A 274 5.66 -19.61 -8.46
C LEU A 274 4.79 -19.99 -9.68
N ALA A 275 4.06 -19.02 -10.23
CA ALA A 275 3.30 -19.22 -11.46
C ALA A 275 4.19 -19.55 -12.66
N LEU A 276 5.44 -19.08 -12.69
CA LEU A 276 6.42 -19.36 -13.75
C LEU A 276 7.37 -20.51 -13.36
N SER A 277 7.87 -20.50 -12.12
CA SER A 277 8.78 -21.53 -11.61
C SER A 277 8.31 -22.05 -10.24
N PRO A 278 7.45 -23.08 -10.22
CA PRO A 278 6.81 -23.55 -8.98
C PRO A 278 7.73 -24.33 -8.04
N ASP A 279 8.85 -24.84 -8.55
CA ASP A 279 9.69 -25.83 -7.85
C ASP A 279 11.15 -25.37 -7.63
N THR A 280 11.58 -24.26 -8.25
CA THR A 280 12.92 -23.69 -8.07
C THR A 280 12.90 -22.15 -8.15
N ASP A 281 13.76 -21.50 -7.37
CA ASP A 281 14.01 -20.06 -7.42
C ASP A 281 15.01 -19.67 -8.53
N ALA A 282 15.74 -20.64 -9.08
CA ALA A 282 16.72 -20.48 -10.15
C ALA A 282 16.34 -21.36 -11.36
N PRO A 283 15.29 -21.01 -12.13
CA PRO A 283 14.97 -21.73 -13.36
C PRO A 283 16.06 -21.54 -14.41
N GLU A 284 16.23 -22.51 -15.30
CA GLU A 284 17.17 -22.46 -16.42
C GLU A 284 16.42 -22.63 -17.76
N PRO A 285 16.42 -21.62 -18.66
CA PRO A 285 17.00 -20.28 -18.46
C PRO A 285 16.26 -19.47 -17.38
N GLY A 286 16.97 -18.52 -16.76
CA GLY A 286 16.41 -17.61 -15.77
C GLY A 286 15.26 -16.75 -16.33
N VAL A 287 14.37 -16.28 -15.45
CA VAL A 287 13.31 -15.33 -15.82
C VAL A 287 13.91 -13.92 -15.94
N PRO A 288 13.81 -13.24 -17.10
CA PRO A 288 14.25 -11.85 -17.24
C PRO A 288 13.57 -10.93 -16.23
N GLU A 289 14.29 -9.93 -15.73
CA GLU A 289 13.82 -9.06 -14.64
C GLU A 289 12.50 -8.36 -15.00
N GLU A 290 12.40 -7.82 -16.21
CA GLU A 290 11.21 -7.15 -16.74
C GLU A 290 10.00 -8.07 -16.87
N LEU A 291 10.20 -9.40 -16.96
CA LEU A 291 9.15 -10.42 -17.09
C LEU A 291 8.77 -11.06 -15.75
N LEU A 292 9.38 -10.65 -14.62
CA LEU A 292 9.05 -11.20 -13.30
C LEU A 292 7.59 -10.99 -12.87
N ASN A 293 6.83 -10.12 -13.56
CA ASN A 293 5.41 -9.93 -13.33
C ASN A 293 4.52 -10.36 -14.52
N ASP A 294 5.11 -10.87 -15.61
CA ASP A 294 4.40 -11.35 -16.81
C ASP A 294 3.88 -12.78 -16.64
N PHE A 295 2.80 -12.92 -15.87
CA PHE A 295 2.10 -14.19 -15.70
C PHE A 295 0.62 -14.00 -15.39
N ASP A 296 -0.11 -15.08 -15.35
CA ASP A 296 -1.48 -15.15 -14.86
C ASP A 296 -1.65 -16.49 -14.11
N TYR A 297 -2.83 -16.70 -13.54
CA TYR A 297 -3.25 -17.98 -12.97
C TYR A 297 -4.40 -18.62 -13.76
N ALA A 298 -4.88 -17.92 -14.78
CA ALA A 298 -5.94 -18.35 -15.68
C ALA A 298 -5.57 -17.96 -17.11
N GLY A 299 -5.90 -18.82 -18.06
CA GLY A 299 -5.64 -18.65 -19.48
C GLY A 299 -4.68 -19.70 -20.07
N PRO A 300 -4.60 -19.77 -21.42
CA PRO A 300 -3.85 -20.80 -22.11
C PRO A 300 -2.39 -20.89 -21.66
N GLY A 301 -1.97 -22.07 -21.20
CA GLY A 301 -0.60 -22.34 -20.75
C GLY A 301 -0.25 -21.80 -19.36
N GLN A 302 -1.18 -21.13 -18.66
CA GLN A 302 -1.00 -20.63 -17.29
C GLN A 302 -2.16 -20.96 -16.35
N ASP A 303 -3.12 -21.76 -16.81
CA ASP A 303 -4.24 -22.24 -16.01
C ASP A 303 -3.78 -23.02 -14.79
N ASP A 304 -4.02 -22.45 -13.60
CA ASP A 304 -3.76 -23.06 -12.31
C ASP A 304 -5.01 -22.98 -11.40
N PRO A 305 -6.18 -23.50 -11.82
CA PRO A 305 -7.43 -23.38 -11.07
C PRO A 305 -7.43 -24.14 -9.74
N ARG A 306 -6.53 -25.12 -9.59
CA ARG A 306 -6.34 -25.90 -8.35
C ARG A 306 -5.27 -25.33 -7.42
N GLY A 307 -4.48 -24.34 -7.88
CA GLY A 307 -3.39 -23.77 -7.09
C GLY A 307 -2.19 -24.71 -6.88
N VAL A 308 -1.95 -25.65 -7.79
CA VAL A 308 -0.83 -26.60 -7.72
C VAL A 308 0.50 -25.87 -7.95
N ARG A 309 0.54 -24.94 -8.92
CA ARG A 309 1.74 -24.12 -9.17
C ARG A 309 1.91 -23.08 -8.07
N CYS A 310 0.93 -22.21 -7.93
CA CYS A 310 0.86 -21.16 -6.92
C CYS A 310 -0.41 -21.33 -6.09
N PRO A 311 -0.32 -21.65 -4.79
CA PRO A 311 -1.50 -21.86 -3.95
C PRO A 311 -2.47 -20.68 -4.04
N ILE A 312 -3.77 -20.98 -4.14
CA ILE A 312 -4.84 -19.94 -4.18
C ILE A 312 -4.75 -19.02 -2.95
N GLY A 313 -4.34 -19.58 -1.81
CA GLY A 313 -4.21 -18.83 -0.57
C GLY A 313 -2.93 -18.01 -0.44
N ALA A 314 -2.02 -18.06 -1.42
CA ALA A 314 -0.75 -17.33 -1.39
C ALA A 314 -0.97 -15.82 -1.40
N HIS A 315 -0.11 -15.08 -0.71
CA HIS A 315 -0.29 -13.65 -0.48
C HIS A 315 -0.54 -12.85 -1.77
N ILE A 316 0.32 -13.02 -2.79
CA ILE A 316 0.18 -12.27 -4.04
C ILE A 316 -1.01 -12.71 -4.89
N ARG A 317 -1.51 -13.95 -4.68
CA ARG A 317 -2.68 -14.49 -5.40
C ARG A 317 -4.00 -14.12 -4.72
N ARG A 318 -4.00 -13.95 -3.38
CA ARG A 318 -5.12 -13.35 -2.65
C ARG A 318 -5.26 -11.87 -2.96
N THR A 319 -4.17 -11.12 -2.84
CA THR A 319 -4.19 -9.65 -3.01
C THR A 319 -4.35 -9.21 -4.46
N ASN A 320 -4.02 -10.08 -5.42
CA ASN A 320 -4.34 -9.91 -6.83
C ASN A 320 -4.57 -11.30 -7.47
N PRO A 321 -5.83 -11.78 -7.56
CA PRO A 321 -6.16 -13.06 -8.18
C PRO A 321 -5.97 -13.06 -9.71
N ARG A 322 -5.50 -11.95 -10.29
CA ARG A 322 -5.31 -11.74 -11.73
C ARG A 322 -6.59 -12.08 -12.50
N SER A 323 -6.50 -12.88 -13.56
CA SER A 323 -7.68 -13.27 -14.35
C SER A 323 -8.45 -14.44 -13.73
N SER A 324 -8.09 -14.92 -12.53
CA SER A 324 -8.85 -15.98 -11.86
C SER A 324 -10.28 -15.53 -11.58
N ARG A 325 -11.24 -16.42 -11.81
CA ARG A 325 -12.65 -16.18 -11.46
C ARG A 325 -12.86 -16.37 -9.97
N VAL A 326 -13.03 -15.28 -9.23
CA VAL A 326 -13.30 -15.26 -7.79
C VAL A 326 -14.50 -14.36 -7.46
N ALA A 327 -15.06 -14.47 -6.25
CA ALA A 327 -16.07 -13.53 -5.78
C ALA A 327 -15.42 -12.13 -5.60
N GLY A 328 -16.15 -11.09 -5.99
CA GLY A 328 -15.58 -9.76 -6.24
C GLY A 328 -15.24 -9.50 -7.71
N GLY A 329 -15.06 -10.57 -8.51
CA GLY A 329 -14.58 -10.47 -9.89
C GLY A 329 -13.07 -10.67 -9.97
N GLY A 330 -12.48 -10.32 -11.12
CA GLY A 330 -11.04 -10.49 -11.34
C GLY A 330 -10.20 -9.46 -10.57
N GLY A 331 -8.89 -9.75 -10.46
CA GLY A 331 -7.91 -8.85 -9.84
C GLY A 331 -7.82 -7.48 -10.52
N ASN A 332 -8.28 -7.37 -11.76
CA ASN A 332 -8.35 -6.13 -12.53
C ASN A 332 -9.45 -5.16 -12.06
N LEU A 333 -10.31 -5.52 -11.10
CA LEU A 333 -11.37 -4.64 -10.58
C LEU A 333 -11.02 -3.94 -9.27
N HIS A 334 -9.94 -4.36 -8.62
CA HIS A 334 -9.58 -3.96 -7.26
C HIS A 334 -8.09 -3.61 -7.16
N ARG A 335 -7.51 -3.04 -8.23
CA ARG A 335 -6.07 -2.79 -8.28
C ARG A 335 -5.71 -1.69 -7.28
N LEU A 336 -4.54 -1.81 -6.68
CA LEU A 336 -3.97 -0.80 -5.79
C LEU A 336 -2.60 -0.37 -6.29
N VAL A 337 -2.35 0.93 -6.27
CA VAL A 337 -1.00 1.46 -6.34
C VAL A 337 -0.37 1.30 -4.95
N ARG A 338 0.82 0.71 -4.88
CA ARG A 338 1.56 0.54 -3.61
C ARG A 338 2.80 1.40 -3.59
N ARG A 339 2.99 2.15 -2.50
CA ARG A 339 4.22 2.91 -2.19
C ARG A 339 4.64 2.57 -0.77
N GLY A 340 5.93 2.59 -0.50
CA GLY A 340 6.41 2.32 0.85
C GLY A 340 7.87 1.94 0.89
N LEU A 341 8.42 1.95 2.09
CA LEU A 341 9.76 1.46 2.40
C LEU A 341 9.73 0.71 3.74
N PRO A 342 10.62 -0.27 3.92
CA PRO A 342 10.83 -0.90 5.22
C PRO A 342 11.23 0.14 6.28
N PHE A 343 10.92 -0.10 7.55
CA PHE A 343 11.48 0.65 8.68
C PHE A 343 12.25 -0.28 9.60
N GLY A 344 13.19 0.26 10.38
CA GLY A 344 14.01 -0.51 11.30
C GLY A 344 15.19 -1.23 10.61
N PRO A 345 16.13 -1.77 11.40
CA PRO A 345 17.34 -2.41 10.90
C PRO A 345 17.03 -3.75 10.21
N PRO A 346 17.91 -4.21 9.29
CA PRO A 346 17.90 -5.59 8.81
C PRO A 346 17.85 -6.60 9.98
N PHE A 347 17.19 -7.73 9.75
CA PHE A 347 17.26 -8.88 10.65
C PHE A 347 18.39 -9.81 10.19
N GLU A 348 19.27 -10.21 11.10
CA GLU A 348 20.34 -11.17 10.83
C GLU A 348 19.84 -12.60 11.08
N PRO A 349 19.69 -13.45 10.03
CA PRO A 349 19.22 -14.82 10.22
C PRO A 349 20.13 -15.64 11.14
N GLY A 350 19.52 -16.47 12.00
CA GLY A 350 20.25 -17.34 12.93
C GLY A 350 20.72 -16.66 14.23
N GLN A 351 20.52 -15.34 14.37
CA GLN A 351 20.71 -14.63 15.63
C GLN A 351 19.42 -14.66 16.48
N PRO A 352 19.51 -14.58 17.83
CA PRO A 352 18.34 -14.43 18.67
C PRO A 352 17.61 -13.10 18.36
N PRO A 353 16.30 -13.00 18.66
CA PRO A 353 15.56 -11.74 18.50
C PRO A 353 16.26 -10.60 19.22
N ASP A 354 16.58 -9.54 18.49
CA ASP A 354 17.30 -8.36 18.99
C ASP A 354 16.39 -7.32 19.67
N GLY A 355 15.08 -7.60 19.73
CA GLY A 355 14.06 -6.72 20.32
C GLY A 355 13.82 -5.43 19.51
N ARG A 356 14.41 -5.27 18.33
CA ARG A 356 14.27 -4.04 17.53
C ARG A 356 13.02 -4.12 16.66
N ALA A 357 12.18 -3.09 16.73
CA ALA A 357 11.03 -2.96 15.87
C ALA A 357 11.47 -2.78 14.40
N ARG A 358 10.80 -3.50 13.52
CA ARG A 358 11.05 -3.50 12.08
C ARG A 358 9.78 -3.81 11.33
N GLY A 359 9.65 -3.32 10.10
CA GLY A 359 8.42 -3.51 9.36
C GLY A 359 8.34 -2.68 8.09
N LEU A 360 7.13 -2.29 7.69
CA LEU A 360 6.85 -1.52 6.49
C LEU A 360 6.04 -0.26 6.82
N VAL A 361 6.46 0.88 6.26
CA VAL A 361 5.61 2.07 6.09
C VAL A 361 4.99 1.96 4.70
N GLY A 362 3.71 1.57 4.63
CA GLY A 362 3.00 1.28 3.39
C GLY A 362 1.89 2.29 3.09
N MET A 363 1.72 2.60 1.83
CA MET A 363 0.70 3.50 1.29
C MET A 363 -0.01 2.78 0.13
N PHE A 364 -1.31 2.65 0.24
CA PHE A 364 -2.16 1.94 -0.73
C PHE A 364 -3.14 2.92 -1.34
N ILE A 365 -3.05 3.13 -2.65
CA ILE A 365 -3.65 4.26 -3.34
C ILE A 365 -4.65 3.76 -4.39
N GLY A 366 -5.81 4.39 -4.42
CA GLY A 366 -6.92 4.14 -5.32
C GLY A 366 -8.00 5.22 -5.17
N VAL A 367 -8.92 5.30 -6.11
CA VAL A 367 -10.03 6.27 -6.11
C VAL A 367 -11.14 5.91 -5.10
N SER A 368 -11.21 4.65 -4.68
CA SER A 368 -12.22 4.11 -3.75
C SER A 368 -11.56 3.28 -2.66
N LEU A 369 -11.59 3.77 -1.42
CA LEU A 369 -11.10 3.01 -0.27
C LEU A 369 -11.93 1.75 -0.07
N ALA A 370 -13.26 1.85 -0.22
CA ALA A 370 -14.18 0.74 -0.03
C ALA A 370 -13.96 -0.37 -1.06
N ASP A 371 -13.92 -0.02 -2.35
CA ASP A 371 -13.84 -1.00 -3.43
C ASP A 371 -12.43 -1.53 -3.65
N GLN A 372 -11.39 -0.85 -3.19
CA GLN A 372 -10.01 -1.28 -3.41
C GLN A 372 -9.36 -1.72 -2.10
N PHE A 373 -8.91 -0.79 -1.26
CA PHE A 373 -8.12 -1.14 -0.08
C PHE A 373 -8.90 -1.99 0.93
N GLU A 374 -10.09 -1.54 1.34
CA GLU A 374 -10.91 -2.27 2.28
C GLU A 374 -11.43 -3.57 1.70
N PHE A 375 -11.84 -3.60 0.43
CA PHE A 375 -12.27 -4.81 -0.24
C PHE A 375 -11.18 -5.88 -0.23
N VAL A 376 -9.97 -5.56 -0.71
CA VAL A 376 -8.84 -6.49 -0.74
C VAL A 376 -8.53 -6.99 0.68
N MET A 377 -8.53 -6.10 1.68
CA MET A 377 -8.27 -6.48 3.05
C MET A 377 -9.37 -7.36 3.66
N ALA A 378 -10.64 -6.98 3.52
CA ALA A 378 -11.76 -7.68 4.14
C ALA A 378 -12.09 -9.00 3.44
N GLU A 379 -12.21 -8.96 2.11
CA GLU A 379 -12.78 -10.05 1.32
C GLU A 379 -11.72 -11.05 0.82
N TRP A 380 -10.49 -10.59 0.56
CA TRP A 380 -9.45 -11.46 -0.01
C TRP A 380 -8.33 -11.81 0.97
N VAL A 381 -7.93 -10.88 1.83
CA VAL A 381 -6.89 -11.10 2.84
C VAL A 381 -7.48 -11.75 4.09
N ASN A 382 -8.55 -11.19 4.64
CA ASN A 382 -9.13 -11.64 5.92
C ASN A 382 -10.28 -12.66 5.76
N SER A 383 -10.60 -13.06 4.54
CA SER A 383 -11.65 -14.04 4.24
C SER A 383 -11.16 -15.05 3.21
N GLY A 384 -11.68 -16.28 3.29
CA GLY A 384 -11.44 -17.34 2.31
C GLY A 384 -12.66 -17.59 1.41
N ARG A 385 -13.76 -16.85 1.60
CA ARG A 385 -15.02 -17.13 0.87
C ARG A 385 -14.96 -16.75 -0.60
N PHE A 386 -14.00 -15.92 -0.99
CA PHE A 386 -13.90 -15.40 -2.34
C PHE A 386 -13.46 -16.44 -3.37
N ALA A 387 -12.71 -17.49 -2.97
CA ALA A 387 -12.20 -18.50 -3.89
C ALA A 387 -12.45 -19.95 -3.39
N PRO A 388 -12.73 -20.89 -4.30
CA PRO A 388 -12.90 -22.30 -3.94
C PRO A 388 -11.68 -22.88 -3.22
N GLY A 389 -11.93 -23.73 -2.22
CA GLY A 389 -10.88 -24.45 -1.48
C GLY A 389 -10.24 -23.67 -0.33
N LEU A 390 -10.48 -22.36 -0.19
CA LEU A 390 -9.95 -21.56 0.92
C LEU A 390 -10.80 -21.63 2.19
N GLY A 391 -12.12 -21.84 2.08
CA GLY A 391 -13.01 -21.94 3.24
C GLY A 391 -13.00 -20.68 4.12
N SER A 392 -12.68 -20.83 5.40
CA SER A 392 -12.61 -19.71 6.36
C SER A 392 -11.18 -19.23 6.64
N THR A 393 -10.24 -19.48 5.72
CA THR A 393 -8.82 -19.15 5.93
C THR A 393 -8.49 -17.70 5.60
N THR A 394 -7.48 -17.16 6.28
CA THR A 394 -6.90 -15.84 5.99
C THR A 394 -5.57 -15.96 5.25
N ASP A 395 -5.12 -14.83 4.71
CA ASP A 395 -3.77 -14.65 4.18
C ASP A 395 -2.69 -15.06 5.20
N PRO A 396 -1.66 -15.82 4.77
CA PRO A 396 -0.66 -16.37 5.69
C PRO A 396 0.38 -15.35 6.19
N LEU A 397 0.51 -14.18 5.53
CA LEU A 397 1.48 -13.16 5.90
C LEU A 397 0.83 -12.03 6.70
N ILE A 398 -0.25 -11.44 6.16
CA ILE A 398 -0.85 -10.20 6.69
C ILE A 398 -2.26 -10.38 7.26
N GLY A 399 -2.83 -11.59 7.19
CA GLY A 399 -4.18 -11.86 7.67
C GLY A 399 -4.35 -11.63 9.18
N GLY A 400 -5.39 -10.89 9.56
CA GLY A 400 -5.75 -10.56 10.94
C GLY A 400 -6.67 -11.57 11.62
N GLY A 401 -7.00 -12.69 10.96
CA GLY A 401 -7.98 -13.67 11.43
C GLY A 401 -7.65 -14.30 12.79
N ALA A 402 -8.68 -14.89 13.41
CA ALA A 402 -8.56 -15.66 14.63
C ALA A 402 -7.67 -16.90 14.41
N GLU A 403 -7.11 -17.48 15.47
CA GLU A 403 -6.17 -18.61 15.39
C GLU A 403 -6.70 -19.77 14.54
N HIS A 404 -7.98 -20.14 14.70
CA HIS A 404 -8.59 -21.23 13.93
C HIS A 404 -8.67 -20.97 12.41
N GLN A 405 -8.58 -19.70 11.98
CA GLN A 405 -8.61 -19.26 10.58
C GLN A 405 -7.21 -19.21 9.96
N ARG A 406 -6.13 -19.27 10.76
CA ARG A 406 -4.73 -19.26 10.32
C ARG A 406 -4.31 -20.65 9.86
N ARG A 407 -4.88 -21.05 8.73
CA ARG A 407 -4.57 -22.30 8.02
C ARG A 407 -4.28 -21.97 6.58
N PHE A 408 -3.36 -22.72 6.00
CA PHE A 408 -2.93 -22.58 4.63
C PHE A 408 -2.78 -23.97 4.01
N THR A 409 -3.14 -24.11 2.74
CA THR A 409 -3.12 -25.40 2.04
C THR A 409 -2.16 -25.30 0.87
N ILE A 410 -1.24 -26.27 0.77
CA ILE A 410 -0.35 -26.45 -0.38
C ILE A 410 -0.91 -27.61 -1.21
N PRO A 411 -1.53 -27.35 -2.38
CA PRO A 411 -1.99 -28.40 -3.26
C PRO A 411 -0.81 -29.17 -3.86
N ILE A 412 -0.93 -30.51 -3.91
CA ILE A 412 0.07 -31.40 -4.53
C ILE A 412 -0.61 -32.13 -5.68
N GLU A 413 0.04 -32.19 -6.84
CA GLU A 413 -0.51 -32.89 -7.99
C GLU A 413 -0.66 -34.39 -7.73
N GLY A 414 -1.85 -34.94 -8.03
CA GLY A 414 -2.14 -36.36 -7.88
C GLY A 414 -2.14 -36.89 -6.44
N SER A 415 -2.03 -36.03 -5.43
CA SER A 415 -1.88 -36.41 -4.02
C SER A 415 -2.75 -35.56 -3.09
N ALA A 416 -2.82 -35.95 -1.82
CA ALA A 416 -3.45 -35.13 -0.78
C ALA A 416 -2.69 -33.80 -0.62
N SER A 417 -3.42 -32.71 -0.37
CA SER A 417 -2.81 -31.41 -0.10
C SER A 417 -2.14 -31.40 1.27
N LEU A 418 -1.07 -30.62 1.41
CA LEU A 418 -0.39 -30.42 2.69
C LEU A 418 -1.05 -29.26 3.44
N ALA A 419 -1.37 -29.48 4.71
CA ALA A 419 -1.94 -28.46 5.57
C ALA A 419 -0.86 -27.80 6.43
N VAL A 420 -0.82 -26.47 6.37
CA VAL A 420 0.02 -25.62 7.21
C VAL A 420 -0.90 -24.89 8.18
N ALA A 421 -0.69 -25.08 9.48
CA ALA A 421 -1.55 -24.52 10.52
C ALA A 421 -0.76 -24.22 11.80
N GLY A 422 -1.38 -23.45 12.69
CA GLY A 422 -0.83 -23.11 14.01
C GLY A 422 0.21 -22.01 13.96
N PHE A 423 0.20 -21.16 12.93
CA PHE A 423 1.09 -20.00 12.87
C PHE A 423 0.50 -18.78 13.56
N ALA A 424 1.39 -17.97 14.14
CA ALA A 424 1.05 -16.68 14.71
C ALA A 424 0.73 -15.66 13.61
N ARG A 425 0.16 -14.52 14.00
CA ARG A 425 0.09 -13.35 13.11
C ARG A 425 1.49 -12.74 13.04
N PHE A 426 2.13 -12.75 11.87
CA PHE A 426 3.49 -12.23 11.71
C PHE A 426 3.56 -10.73 11.48
N VAL A 427 2.44 -10.11 11.07
CA VAL A 427 2.38 -8.67 10.80
C VAL A 427 1.38 -7.98 11.72
N ARG A 428 1.85 -7.01 12.50
CA ARG A 428 1.03 -6.23 13.44
C ARG A 428 0.89 -4.79 12.95
N THR A 429 -0.34 -4.30 12.88
CA THR A 429 -0.57 -2.89 12.55
C THR A 429 -0.26 -2.01 13.76
N LEU A 430 0.59 -1.01 13.55
CA LEU A 430 0.96 0.00 14.54
C LEU A 430 0.25 1.34 14.31
N GLY A 431 -0.43 1.52 13.19
CA GLY A 431 -1.05 2.79 12.84
C GLY A 431 -1.57 2.81 11.41
N GLY A 432 -2.50 3.72 11.14
CA GLY A 432 -2.94 4.00 9.79
C GLY A 432 -3.74 5.29 9.71
N ALA A 433 -3.95 5.76 8.49
CA ALA A 433 -4.76 6.93 8.19
C ALA A 433 -5.42 6.73 6.81
N TYR A 434 -6.64 7.24 6.65
CA TYR A 434 -7.28 7.39 5.36
C TYR A 434 -7.20 8.85 4.96
N CYS A 435 -6.49 9.10 3.87
CA CYS A 435 -6.19 10.44 3.40
C CYS A 435 -6.76 10.64 2.00
N PHE A 436 -7.36 11.81 1.76
CA PHE A 436 -7.58 12.35 0.44
C PHE A 436 -6.27 12.95 -0.06
N LEU A 437 -5.85 12.56 -1.26
CA LEU A 437 -4.74 13.14 -2.00
C LEU A 437 -5.35 14.16 -3.00
N PRO A 438 -5.51 15.44 -2.62
CA PRO A 438 -6.02 16.46 -3.54
C PRO A 438 -5.05 16.70 -4.69
N SER A 439 -5.54 17.23 -5.81
CA SER A 439 -4.69 17.77 -6.87
C SER A 439 -3.97 19.04 -6.42
N LEU A 440 -2.95 19.49 -7.17
CA LEU A 440 -2.26 20.76 -6.87
C LEU A 440 -3.23 21.94 -6.99
N GLY A 441 -4.18 21.92 -7.93
CA GLY A 441 -5.27 22.89 -8.05
C GLY A 441 -6.17 22.89 -6.81
N ALA A 442 -6.60 21.72 -6.35
CA ALA A 442 -7.38 21.59 -5.12
C ALA A 442 -6.61 22.08 -3.88
N LEU A 443 -5.29 21.85 -3.81
CA LEU A 443 -4.44 22.41 -2.74
C LEU A 443 -4.42 23.94 -2.76
N ARG A 444 -4.38 24.58 -3.94
CA ARG A 444 -4.45 26.05 -4.05
C ARG A 444 -5.81 26.58 -3.60
N MET A 445 -6.90 25.93 -4.00
CA MET A 445 -8.26 26.27 -3.58
C MET A 445 -8.39 26.20 -2.05
N LEU A 446 -7.97 25.09 -1.43
CA LEU A 446 -8.00 24.91 0.02
C LEU A 446 -7.14 25.95 0.75
N ALA A 447 -5.99 26.31 0.20
CA ALA A 447 -5.12 27.34 0.75
C ALA A 447 -5.73 28.75 0.66
N ALA A 448 -6.54 29.03 -0.36
CA ALA A 448 -7.18 30.33 -0.59
C ALA A 448 -8.51 30.53 0.15
N ASP A 449 -9.09 29.47 0.74
CA ASP A 449 -10.44 29.46 1.30
C ASP A 449 -11.56 29.68 0.29
N GLU A 450 -11.41 29.07 -0.89
CA GLU A 450 -12.37 29.10 -1.99
C GLU A 450 -13.22 27.82 -2.09
#